data_AF-A0A960IXX4-F1
#
_entry.id   AF-A0A960IXX4-F1
#
_cell.length_a   1.000
_cell.length_b   1.000
_cell.length_c   1.000
_cell.angle_alpha   90.00
_cell.angle_beta   90.00
_cell.angle_gamma   90.00
#
_symmetry.space_group_name_H-M   'P 1'
#
loop_
_entity.id
_entity.type
_entity.pdbx_description
1 polymer ?
#
loop_
_entity_poly.entity_id
_entity_poly.type
_entity_poly.pdbx_seq_one_letter_code
_entity_poly.pdbx_strand_id
1 'polypeptide(L)'
;GGENVYSAEVENAISTHPAVLQVAVIGIPHETWGEQVHAIVVLKPGEEATEADIIDHARQAIAGYKLPKSVEFRAEPLPLSG
;
A
#
# COMPACT_ATOMS: atom_id res chain seq x y z
N GLY A 1 21.55 0.64 1.87
CA GLY A 1 20.17 0.18 2.03
C GLY A 1 20.13 -1.25 1.58
N GLY A 2 19.95 -2.17 2.52
CA GLY A 2 19.92 -3.62 2.27
C GLY A 2 18.82 -4.27 3.09
N GLU A 3 17.72 -3.55 3.29
CA GLU A 3 16.56 -4.03 4.02
C GLU A 3 15.53 -4.55 3.03
N ASN A 4 15.11 -5.81 3.20
CA ASN A 4 14.10 -6.42 2.35
C ASN A 4 12.72 -5.87 2.72
N VAL A 5 12.04 -5.22 1.78
CA VAL A 5 10.63 -4.90 1.90
C VAL A 5 9.84 -5.95 1.12
N TYR A 6 9.04 -6.75 1.83
CA TYR A 6 8.18 -7.74 1.21
C TYR A 6 6.81 -7.13 0.94
N SER A 7 6.38 -7.08 -0.33
CA SER A 7 5.08 -6.53 -0.71
C SER A 7 3.94 -7.13 0.11
N ALA A 8 3.94 -8.44 0.32
CA ALA A 8 2.91 -9.15 1.10
C ALA A 8 2.81 -8.66 2.55
N GLU A 9 3.92 -8.25 3.19
CA GLU A 9 3.89 -7.71 4.55
C GLU A 9 3.20 -6.35 4.59
N VAL A 10 3.48 -5.50 3.60
CA VAL A 10 2.88 -4.17 3.47
C VAL A 10 1.40 -4.29 3.08
N GLU A 11 1.06 -5.20 2.16
CA GLU A 11 -0.33 -5.52 1.78
C GLU A 11 -1.13 -6.03 2.98
N ASN A 12 -0.55 -6.91 3.80
CA ASN A 12 -1.21 -7.40 5.01
C ASN A 12 -1.44 -6.27 6.02
N ALA A 13 -0.51 -5.34 6.18
CA ALA A 13 -0.70 -4.18 7.05
C ALA A 13 -1.86 -3.28 6.56
N ILE A 14 -1.88 -2.96 5.26
CA ILE A 14 -2.89 -2.07 4.66
C ILE A 14 -4.27 -2.74 4.57
N SER A 15 -4.34 -4.02 4.23
CA SER A 15 -5.61 -4.74 4.01
C SER A 15 -6.48 -4.86 5.26
N THR A 16 -5.91 -4.63 6.45
CA THR A 16 -6.66 -4.60 7.72
C THR A 16 -7.39 -3.28 7.97
N HIS A 17 -7.16 -2.24 7.14
CA HIS A 17 -7.88 -0.98 7.25
C HIS A 17 -9.37 -1.16 6.89
N PRO A 18 -10.32 -0.63 7.69
CA PRO A 18 -11.75 -0.91 7.52
C PRO A 18 -12.31 -0.48 6.16
N ALA A 19 -11.78 0.58 5.57
CA ALA A 19 -12.21 1.08 4.24
C ALA A 19 -11.61 0.29 3.06
N VAL A 20 -10.58 -0.54 3.26
CA VAL A 20 -9.87 -1.20 2.16
C VAL A 20 -10.60 -2.46 1.71
N LEU A 21 -10.86 -2.57 0.40
CA LEU A 21 -11.42 -3.75 -0.25
C LEU A 21 -10.32 -4.65 -0.83
N GLN A 22 -9.36 -4.04 -1.54
CA GLN A 22 -8.20 -4.73 -2.10
C GLN A 22 -6.98 -3.82 -2.02
N VAL A 23 -5.80 -4.43 -1.96
CA VAL A 23 -4.52 -3.73 -2.03
C VAL A 23 -3.51 -4.57 -2.81
N ALA A 24 -2.66 -3.90 -3.58
CA ALA A 24 -1.43 -4.45 -4.11
C ALA A 24 -0.28 -3.49 -3.85
N VAL A 25 0.90 -4.04 -3.55
CA VAL A 25 2.11 -3.26 -3.28
C VAL A 25 3.19 -3.60 -4.30
N ILE A 26 3.69 -2.57 -4.98
CA ILE A 26 4.73 -2.69 -6.00
C ILE A 26 5.90 -1.76 -5.67
N GLY A 27 7.08 -2.11 -6.17
CA GLY A 27 8.19 -1.18 -6.28
C GLY A 27 7.99 -0.31 -7.52
N ILE A 28 8.10 1.00 -7.38
CA ILE A 28 8.20 1.93 -8.51
C ILE A 28 9.57 2.62 -8.51
N PRO A 29 10.12 2.96 -9.69
CA PRO A 29 11.40 3.67 -9.76
C PRO A 29 11.40 4.96 -8.95
N HIS A 30 12.46 5.22 -8.20
CA HIS A 30 12.64 6.44 -7.43
C HIS A 30 14.08 6.95 -7.51
N GLU A 31 14.25 8.25 -7.75
CA GLU A 31 15.56 8.86 -8.01
C GLU A 31 16.55 8.71 -6.85
N THR A 32 16.07 8.77 -5.60
CA THR A 32 16.93 8.71 -4.40
C THR A 32 17.20 7.28 -3.91
N TRP A 33 16.26 6.36 -4.13
CA TRP A 33 16.27 5.04 -3.48
C TRP A 33 16.44 3.89 -4.48
N GLY A 34 16.48 4.19 -5.78
CA GLY A 34 16.37 3.21 -6.85
C GLY A 34 14.91 2.80 -7.04
N GLU A 35 14.29 2.28 -5.98
CA GLU A 35 12.88 1.91 -5.94
C GLU A 35 12.22 2.39 -4.64
N GLN A 36 10.93 2.70 -4.71
CA GLN A 36 10.09 2.99 -3.54
C GLN A 36 8.85 2.12 -3.50
N VAL A 37 8.35 1.89 -2.29
CA VAL A 37 7.10 1.16 -2.04
C VAL A 37 5.91 2.03 -2.45
N HIS A 38 5.10 1.52 -3.37
CA HIS A 38 3.87 2.14 -3.83
C HIS A 38 2.69 1.19 -3.58
N ALA A 39 1.63 1.71 -2.97
CA ALA A 39 0.42 0.94 -2.70
C ALA A 39 -0.72 1.37 -3.64
N ILE A 40 -1.36 0.40 -4.27
CA ILE A 40 -2.57 0.59 -5.06
C ILE A 40 -3.73 0.03 -4.26
N VAL A 41 -4.67 0.90 -3.89
CA VAL A 41 -5.77 0.57 -2.99
C VAL A 41 -7.11 0.69 -3.71
N VAL A 42 -7.96 -0.31 -3.55
CA VAL A 42 -9.37 -0.25 -3.91
C VAL A 42 -10.16 -0.13 -2.61
N LEU A 43 -10.99 0.90 -2.49
CA LEU A 43 -11.84 1.10 -1.32
C LEU A 43 -13.12 0.28 -1.45
N LYS A 44 -13.73 -0.02 -0.30
CA LYS A 44 -15.08 -0.60 -0.26
C LYS A 44 -16.10 0.41 -0.80
N PRO A 45 -17.21 -0.04 -1.41
CA PRO A 45 -18.22 0.87 -1.93
C PRO A 45 -18.77 1.81 -0.85
N GLY A 46 -18.71 3.12 -1.10
CA GLY A 46 -19.20 4.14 -0.18
C GLY A 46 -18.26 4.52 0.96
N GLU A 47 -17.09 3.89 1.05
CA GLU A 47 -16.04 4.27 2.00
C GLU A 47 -15.07 5.27 1.37
N GLU A 48 -14.49 6.11 2.22
CA GLU A 48 -13.47 7.08 1.85
C GLU A 48 -12.25 6.92 2.74
N ALA A 49 -11.06 7.09 2.17
CA ALA A 49 -9.81 7.14 2.92
C ALA A 49 -8.83 8.04 2.15
N THR A 50 -7.96 8.72 2.89
CA THR A 50 -6.85 9.45 2.32
C THR A 50 -5.59 8.60 2.30
N GLU A 51 -4.60 9.03 1.51
CA GLU A 51 -3.26 8.43 1.53
C GLU A 51 -2.66 8.43 2.94
N ALA A 52 -2.86 9.50 3.71
CA ALA A 52 -2.39 9.61 5.08
C ALA A 52 -3.03 8.56 5.99
N ASP A 53 -4.35 8.35 5.88
CA ASP A 53 -5.08 7.34 6.66
C ASP A 53 -4.50 5.94 6.44
N ILE A 54 -4.21 5.59 5.18
CA ILE A 54 -3.63 4.29 4.80
C ILE A 54 -2.22 4.14 5.38
N ILE A 55 -1.36 5.16 5.25
CA ILE A 55 0.02 5.13 5.75
C ILE A 55 0.04 5.06 7.28
N ASP A 56 -0.79 5.84 7.96
CA ASP A 56 -0.83 5.89 9.42
C ASP A 56 -1.44 4.63 10.03
N HIS A 57 -2.39 3.99 9.34
CA HIS A 57 -2.87 2.67 9.70
C HIS A 57 -1.76 1.63 9.58
N ALA A 58 -1.06 1.57 8.44
CA ALA A 58 0.04 0.63 8.23
C ALA A 58 1.19 0.82 9.23
N ARG A 59 1.45 2.07 9.65
CA ARG A 59 2.49 2.43 10.66
C ARG A 59 2.28 1.75 12.00
N GLN A 60 1.04 1.37 12.34
CA GLN A 60 0.74 0.66 13.58
C GLN A 60 1.17 -0.82 13.54
N ALA A 61 1.35 -1.38 12.34
CA ALA A 61 1.64 -2.80 12.13
C ALA A 61 3.07 -3.10 11.68
N ILE A 62 3.71 -2.18 10.93
CA ILE A 62 5.03 -2.42 10.30
C ILE A 62 6.02 -1.28 10.56
N ALA A 63 7.32 -1.59 10.43
CA ALA A 63 8.39 -0.62 10.62
C ALA A 63 8.33 0.51 9.59
N GLY A 64 8.68 1.73 10.02
CA GLY A 64 8.49 2.95 9.22
C GLY A 64 9.20 2.99 7.86
N TYR A 65 10.31 2.26 7.70
CA TYR A 65 11.01 2.17 6.40
C TYR A 65 10.27 1.29 5.38
N LYS A 66 9.37 0.41 5.84
CA LYS A 66 8.54 -0.47 4.99
C LYS A 66 7.25 0.19 4.53
N LEU A 67 6.90 1.36 5.10
CA LEU A 67 5.67 2.04 4.76
C LEU A 67 5.66 2.47 3.29
N PRO A 68 4.49 2.40 2.62
CA PRO A 68 4.35 2.96 1.29
C PRO A 68 4.72 4.44 1.32
N LYS A 69 5.45 4.88 0.29
CA LYS A 69 5.84 6.29 0.08
C LYS A 69 4.81 7.04 -0.77
N SER A 70 3.92 6.30 -1.39
CA SER A 70 2.86 6.81 -2.26
C SER A 70 1.69 5.81 -2.25
N VAL A 71 0.46 6.33 -2.25
CA VAL A 71 -0.77 5.53 -2.36
C VAL A 71 -1.63 6.04 -3.52
N GLU A 72 -2.06 5.13 -4.41
CA GLU A 72 -3.02 5.41 -5.47
C GLU A 72 -4.34 4.70 -5.18
N PHE A 73 -5.46 5.41 -5.34
CA PHE A 73 -6.79 4.81 -5.24
C PHE A 73 -7.36 4.48 -6.62
N ARG A 74 -7.80 3.24 -6.80
CA ARG A 74 -8.49 2.79 -8.02
C ARG A 74 -9.97 2.54 -7.75
N ALA A 75 -10.80 2.97 -8.69
CA ALA A 75 -12.24 2.72 -8.68
C ALA A 75 -12.60 1.31 -9.15
N GLU A 76 -11.72 0.68 -9.94
CA GLU A 76 -11.92 -0.65 -10.50
C GLU A 76 -11.11 -1.71 -9.71
N PRO A 77 -11.59 -2.97 -9.67
CA PRO A 77 -10.86 -4.07 -9.03
C PRO A 77 -9.46 -4.27 -9.60
N LEU A 78 -8.55 -4.79 -8.77
CA LEU A 78 -7.21 -5.13 -9.21
C LEU A 78 -7.24 -6.30 -10.22
N PRO A 79 -6.36 -6.30 -11.24
CA PRO A 79 -6.30 -7.37 -12.23
C PRO A 79 -5.95 -8.70 -11.55
N LEU A 80 -6.75 -9.74 -11.79
CA LEU A 80 -6.49 -11.10 -11.34
C LEU A 80 -5.86 -11.90 -12.47
N SER A 81 -4.77 -12.62 -12.18
CA SER A 81 -4.28 -13.67 -13.09
C SER A 81 -5.25 -14.84 -13.03
N GLY A 82 -5.94 -15.10 -14.14
CA GLY A 82 -6.87 -16.24 -14.28
C GLY A 82 -6.16 -17.58 -14.42
#